data_AF-A0A167EE96-F1
#
_entry.id   AF-A0A167EE96-F1
#
_cell.length_a   1.000
_cell.length_b   1.000
_cell.length_c   1.000
_cell.angle_alpha   90.00
_cell.angle_beta   90.00
_cell.angle_gamma   90.00
#
_symmetry.space_group_name_H-M   'P 1'
#
loop_
_entity.id
_entity.type
_entity.pdbx_description
1 polymer ?
#
loop_
_entity_poly.entity_id
_entity_poly.type
_entity_poly.pdbx_seq_one_letter_code
_entity_poly.pdbx_strand_id
1 'polypeptide(L)'
;MWVSISLIAMTAATAALPCVLPPDTPSNNIPEGFAIQVQNSSFPVIHNRLMNQWVAGGGDQHLYLSPVGNPAGDLTLVDGVITQSNSGKTIRAVINGEYTAFDNTTKMFMTERGDPRAVYDVAYGCNPDTDAVQTQLVFKERAGAAAGGHICVRLASGNRYEFRYSPPGNTAVDDPARQCIQVTLAVVRR
;
A
#
# COMPACT_ATOMS: atom_id res chain seq x y z
N MET A 1 17.85 23.61 -57.08
CA MET A 1 16.71 23.57 -56.13
C MET A 1 17.12 22.67 -54.97
N TRP A 2 17.01 23.16 -53.74
CA TRP A 2 17.65 22.61 -52.54
C TRP A 2 17.09 21.24 -52.11
N VAL A 3 17.99 20.40 -51.60
CA VAL A 3 17.69 19.11 -50.96
C VAL A 3 17.34 19.39 -49.50
N SER A 4 16.11 19.11 -49.08
CA SER A 4 15.72 19.10 -47.67
C SER A 4 15.94 17.72 -47.09
N ILE A 5 16.97 17.58 -46.25
CA ILE A 5 17.21 16.37 -45.45
C ILE A 5 16.46 16.55 -44.12
N SER A 6 15.32 15.88 -43.97
CA SER A 6 14.61 15.80 -42.69
C SER A 6 15.38 14.87 -41.74
N LEU A 7 16.00 15.44 -40.72
CA LEU A 7 16.64 14.71 -39.63
C LEU A 7 15.55 14.07 -38.74
N ILE A 8 15.38 12.76 -38.82
CA ILE A 8 14.57 12.00 -37.86
C ILE A 8 15.44 11.81 -36.62
N ALA A 9 15.19 12.61 -35.58
CA ALA A 9 15.79 12.40 -34.27
C ALA A 9 15.16 11.14 -33.64
N MET A 10 15.87 10.02 -33.68
CA MET A 10 15.55 8.85 -32.86
C MET A 10 15.92 9.19 -31.41
N THR A 11 14.92 9.51 -30.59
CA THR A 11 15.11 9.56 -29.14
C THR A 11 15.33 8.13 -28.66
N ALA A 12 16.58 7.79 -28.36
CA ALA A 12 16.89 6.58 -27.61
C ALA A 12 16.20 6.68 -26.25
N ALA A 13 15.12 5.93 -26.05
CA ALA A 13 14.58 5.69 -24.73
C ALA A 13 15.65 4.91 -23.95
N THR A 14 16.43 5.61 -23.13
CA THR A 14 17.22 4.98 -22.09
C THR A 14 16.24 4.27 -21.17
N ALA A 15 16.07 2.96 -21.35
CA ALA A 15 15.46 2.13 -20.32
C ALA A 15 16.31 2.32 -19.07
N ALA A 16 15.77 3.02 -18.06
CA ALA A 16 16.38 3.06 -16.75
C ALA A 16 16.57 1.62 -16.31
N LEU A 17 17.82 1.22 -16.07
CA LEU A 17 18.07 -0.06 -15.44
C LEU A 17 17.43 0.05 -14.05
N PRO A 18 16.46 -0.83 -13.71
CA PRO A 18 15.90 -0.82 -12.38
C PRO A 18 17.03 -0.91 -11.36
N CYS A 19 16.86 -0.20 -10.24
CA CYS A 19 17.81 -0.18 -9.14
C CYS A 19 18.39 -1.57 -8.81
N VAL A 20 19.67 -1.62 -8.42
CA VAL A 20 20.29 -2.88 -8.00
C VAL A 20 19.80 -3.24 -6.61
N LEU A 21 18.98 -4.28 -6.52
CA LEU A 21 18.44 -4.75 -5.24
C LEU A 21 19.52 -5.47 -4.42
N PRO A 22 19.56 -5.28 -3.09
CA PRO A 22 20.36 -6.09 -2.21
C PRO A 22 19.98 -7.58 -2.33
N PRO A 23 20.96 -8.51 -2.23
CA PRO A 23 20.72 -9.94 -2.41
C PRO A 23 20.13 -10.63 -1.17
N ASP A 24 20.15 -9.97 -0.01
CA ASP A 24 19.61 -10.48 1.23
C ASP A 24 18.08 -10.39 1.28
N THR A 25 17.47 -11.30 2.05
CA THR A 25 16.04 -11.26 2.34
C THR A 25 15.80 -10.39 3.56
N PRO A 26 15.02 -9.30 3.45
CA PRO A 26 14.70 -8.46 4.59
C PRO A 26 13.99 -9.23 5.71
N SER A 27 14.20 -8.77 6.96
CA SER A 27 13.45 -9.26 8.11
C SER A 27 11.96 -8.90 8.00
N ASN A 28 11.08 -9.83 8.37
CA ASN A 28 9.64 -9.57 8.56
C ASN A 28 9.35 -8.84 9.90
N ASN A 29 10.39 -8.35 10.57
CA ASN A 29 10.30 -7.48 11.73
C ASN A 29 11.01 -6.15 11.44
N ILE A 30 10.30 -5.04 11.62
CA ILE A 30 10.81 -3.67 11.51
C ILE A 30 10.49 -2.98 12.85
N PRO A 31 11.43 -3.01 13.81
CA PRO A 31 11.17 -2.50 15.16
C PRO A 31 11.22 -0.97 15.23
N GLU A 32 11.85 -0.31 14.26
CA GLU A 32 11.87 1.15 14.17
C GLU A 32 10.52 1.69 13.67
N GLY A 33 10.14 2.87 14.18
CA GLY A 33 8.94 3.56 13.72
C GLY A 33 9.05 3.93 12.23
N PHE A 34 7.99 3.66 11.47
CA PHE A 34 7.89 4.05 10.07
C PHE A 34 6.49 4.58 9.71
N ALA A 35 6.44 5.27 8.58
CA ALA A 35 5.21 5.56 7.86
C ALA A 35 5.12 4.70 6.59
N ILE A 36 3.91 4.54 6.06
CA ILE A 36 3.68 3.86 4.78
C ILE A 36 3.34 4.91 3.74
N GLN A 37 4.07 4.92 2.62
CA GLN A 37 3.75 5.70 1.44
C GLN A 37 3.19 4.78 0.36
N VAL A 38 2.04 5.16 -0.20
CA VAL A 38 1.45 4.46 -1.34
C VAL A 38 2.13 4.90 -2.63
N GLN A 39 2.53 3.93 -3.43
CA GLN A 39 3.09 4.15 -4.76
C GLN A 39 2.25 3.43 -5.81
N ASN A 40 1.69 4.22 -6.71
CA ASN A 40 1.19 3.77 -8.02
C ASN A 40 1.27 4.93 -9.03
N SER A 41 2.31 4.96 -9.87
CA SER A 41 2.55 6.08 -10.81
C SER A 41 1.49 6.21 -11.89
N SER A 42 0.74 5.12 -12.18
CA SER A 42 -0.41 5.13 -13.09
C SER A 42 -1.63 5.84 -12.49
N PHE A 43 -1.66 6.07 -11.18
CA PHE A 43 -2.73 6.80 -10.48
C PHE A 43 -2.17 7.96 -9.65
N PRO A 44 -1.86 9.11 -10.31
CA PRO A 44 -1.23 10.26 -9.64
C PRO A 44 -2.00 10.79 -8.43
N VAL A 45 -3.33 10.63 -8.39
CA VAL A 45 -4.18 11.09 -7.28
C VAL A 45 -3.93 10.34 -5.96
N ILE A 46 -3.38 9.13 -6.02
CA ILE A 46 -2.99 8.33 -4.84
C ILE A 46 -1.48 8.23 -4.65
N HIS A 47 -0.71 8.45 -5.71
CA HIS A 47 0.73 8.28 -5.73
C HIS A 47 1.43 9.21 -4.72
N ASN A 48 2.42 8.66 -4.01
CA ASN A 48 3.21 9.32 -2.98
C ASN A 48 2.44 9.87 -1.76
N ARG A 49 1.17 9.47 -1.58
CA ARG A 49 0.39 9.82 -0.39
C ARG A 49 0.69 8.86 0.76
N LEU A 50 0.69 9.40 1.97
CA LEU A 50 0.94 8.61 3.18
C LEU A 50 -0.33 7.92 3.67
N MET A 51 -0.17 6.75 4.27
CA MET A 51 -1.20 6.13 5.09
C MET A 51 -1.36 6.93 6.39
N ASN A 52 -2.58 7.39 6.62
CA ASN A 52 -3.03 8.07 7.82
C ASN A 52 -4.05 7.20 8.55
N GLN A 53 -4.26 7.52 9.82
CA GLN A 53 -5.21 6.86 10.71
C GLN A 53 -6.31 7.82 11.14
N TRP A 54 -7.55 7.36 11.14
CA TRP A 54 -8.66 8.09 11.74
C TRP A 54 -9.35 7.20 12.76
N VAL A 55 -9.41 7.67 14.01
CA VAL A 55 -10.19 7.05 15.09
C VAL A 55 -11.64 6.84 14.65
N ALA A 56 -12.06 5.58 14.59
CA ALA A 56 -13.45 5.18 14.54
C ALA A 56 -13.83 4.58 15.91
N GLY A 57 -15.11 4.60 16.24
CA GLY A 57 -15.60 4.22 17.58
C GLY A 57 -14.97 2.94 18.13
N GLY A 58 -14.75 2.89 19.45
CA GLY A 58 -14.14 1.72 20.10
C GLY A 58 -12.60 1.68 20.07
N GLY A 59 -11.93 2.74 19.61
CA GLY A 59 -10.47 2.83 19.59
C GLY A 59 -9.81 2.26 18.32
N ASP A 60 -10.62 1.81 17.36
CA ASP A 60 -10.16 1.35 16.06
C ASP A 60 -9.58 2.52 15.25
N GLN A 61 -8.52 2.26 14.50
CA GLN A 61 -7.93 3.21 13.57
C GLN A 61 -8.26 2.81 12.14
N HIS A 62 -9.18 3.53 11.51
CA HIS A 62 -9.43 3.36 10.09
C HIS A 62 -8.26 3.90 9.27
N LEU A 63 -7.90 3.18 8.21
CA LEU A 63 -6.77 3.52 7.36
C LEU A 63 -7.24 4.31 6.14
N TYR A 64 -6.67 5.50 5.95
CA TYR A 64 -6.97 6.40 4.83
C TYR A 64 -5.68 6.96 4.22
N LEU A 65 -5.75 7.49 3.00
CA LEU A 65 -4.66 8.30 2.45
C LEU A 65 -4.71 9.75 2.94
N SER A 66 -3.56 10.30 3.33
CA SER A 66 -3.35 11.72 3.62
C SER A 66 -3.95 12.60 2.52
N PRO A 67 -4.62 13.72 2.80
CA PRO A 67 -4.65 14.43 4.07
C PRO A 67 -5.74 13.94 5.04
N VAL A 68 -6.48 12.88 4.68
CA VAL A 68 -7.58 12.38 5.52
C VAL A 68 -7.00 11.63 6.72
N GLY A 69 -7.46 11.96 7.93
CA GLY A 69 -6.97 11.35 9.18
C GLY A 69 -5.63 11.94 9.64
N ASN A 70 -5.16 11.45 10.78
CA ASN A 70 -3.91 11.85 11.41
C ASN A 70 -2.72 11.08 10.80
N PRO A 71 -1.55 11.71 10.66
CA PRO A 71 -0.33 11.01 10.22
C PRO A 71 0.01 9.81 11.13
N ALA A 72 0.39 8.69 10.52
CA ALA A 72 0.88 7.49 11.22
C ALA A 72 2.34 7.23 10.84
N GLY A 73 3.27 7.59 11.74
CA GLY A 73 4.72 7.52 11.50
C GLY A 73 5.49 6.68 12.52
N ASP A 74 4.78 6.12 13.50
CA ASP A 74 5.27 5.28 14.59
C ASP A 74 4.80 3.83 14.43
N LEU A 75 4.47 3.42 13.19
CA LEU A 75 4.14 2.03 12.89
C LEU A 75 5.39 1.17 13.00
N THR A 76 5.21 -0.06 13.47
CA THR A 76 6.24 -1.11 13.45
C THR A 76 5.71 -2.33 12.70
N LEU A 77 6.60 -3.25 12.36
CA LEU A 77 6.23 -4.55 11.79
C LEU A 77 6.67 -5.63 12.76
N VAL A 78 5.71 -6.42 13.24
CA VAL A 78 5.95 -7.53 14.17
C VAL A 78 5.42 -8.80 13.54
N ASP A 79 6.31 -9.74 13.25
CA ASP A 79 6.01 -11.01 12.57
C ASP A 79 5.15 -10.83 11.31
N GLY A 80 5.52 -9.84 10.48
CA GLY A 80 4.81 -9.51 9.24
C GLY A 80 3.50 -8.76 9.43
N VAL A 81 3.14 -8.30 10.64
CA VAL A 81 1.90 -7.55 10.90
C VAL A 81 2.21 -6.11 11.31
N ILE A 82 1.63 -5.15 10.59
CA ILE A 82 1.73 -3.73 10.93
C ILE A 82 1.11 -3.53 12.31
N THR A 83 1.89 -2.98 13.22
CA THR A 83 1.60 -2.88 14.64
C THR A 83 1.87 -1.46 15.13
N GLN A 84 1.13 -1.00 16.13
CA GLN A 84 1.35 0.31 16.75
C GLN A 84 0.95 0.26 18.22
N SER A 85 1.67 1.00 19.07
CA SER A 85 1.24 1.30 20.42
C SER A 85 0.32 2.52 20.40
N ASN A 86 -0.93 2.37 20.83
CA ASN A 86 -1.92 3.43 20.83
C ASN A 86 -2.57 3.50 22.22
N SER A 87 -2.30 4.57 22.97
CA SER A 87 -2.80 4.78 24.34
C SER A 87 -2.58 3.58 25.27
N GLY A 88 -1.39 2.98 25.21
CA GLY A 88 -1.01 1.82 26.05
C GLY A 88 -1.54 0.48 25.57
N LYS A 89 -2.23 0.43 24.42
CA LYS A 89 -2.72 -0.79 23.78
C LYS A 89 -1.95 -1.09 22.52
N THR A 90 -1.73 -2.35 22.22
CA THR A 90 -1.15 -2.76 20.94
C THR A 90 -2.26 -3.00 19.93
N ILE A 91 -2.35 -2.13 18.93
CA ILE A 91 -3.26 -2.31 17.80
C ILE A 91 -2.50 -2.85 16.58
N ARG A 92 -3.16 -3.67 15.78
CA ARG A 92 -2.58 -4.34 14.62
C ARG A 92 -3.47 -4.18 13.40
N ALA A 93 -2.88 -4.12 12.20
CA ALA A 93 -3.62 -4.08 10.94
C ALA A 93 -4.36 -5.39 10.69
N VAL A 94 -5.65 -5.27 10.39
CA VAL A 94 -6.56 -6.40 10.18
C VAL A 94 -7.42 -6.20 8.94
N ILE A 95 -7.94 -7.33 8.45
CA ILE A 95 -8.87 -7.43 7.33
C ILE A 95 -10.15 -8.06 7.88
N ASN A 96 -11.02 -7.24 8.42
CA ASN A 96 -12.36 -7.65 8.85
C ASN A 96 -13.30 -6.46 9.05
N GLY A 97 -13.05 -5.36 8.33
CA GLY A 97 -13.92 -4.20 8.43
C GLY A 97 -15.21 -4.45 7.65
N GLU A 98 -15.71 -3.39 7.03
CA GLU A 98 -16.83 -3.49 6.10
C GLU A 98 -16.44 -4.32 4.85
N TYR A 99 -17.12 -5.45 4.64
CA TYR A 99 -17.14 -6.13 3.34
C TYR A 99 -18.08 -5.39 2.40
N THR A 100 -17.63 -5.13 1.18
CA THR A 100 -18.46 -4.51 0.14
C THR A 100 -18.64 -5.48 -1.02
N ALA A 101 -19.87 -6.00 -1.18
CA ALA A 101 -20.19 -6.95 -2.24
C ALA A 101 -20.04 -6.38 -3.66
N PHE A 102 -20.18 -5.05 -3.81
CA PHE A 102 -20.12 -4.37 -5.11
C PHE A 102 -18.78 -4.56 -5.84
N ASP A 103 -17.67 -4.49 -5.10
CA ASP A 103 -16.30 -4.67 -5.61
C ASP A 103 -15.59 -5.89 -5.00
N ASN A 104 -16.32 -6.66 -4.17
CA ASN A 104 -15.83 -7.84 -3.46
C ASN A 104 -14.56 -7.56 -2.63
N THR A 105 -14.47 -6.38 -2.01
CA THR A 105 -13.36 -6.00 -1.15
C THR A 105 -13.74 -5.97 0.33
N THR A 106 -12.75 -6.11 1.21
CA THR A 106 -12.92 -5.95 2.66
C THR A 106 -12.09 -4.80 3.17
N LYS A 107 -12.69 -3.89 3.95
CA LYS A 107 -11.99 -2.74 4.53
C LYS A 107 -10.91 -3.18 5.52
N MET A 108 -9.78 -2.48 5.48
CA MET A 108 -8.70 -2.60 6.45
C MET A 108 -8.79 -1.52 7.53
N PHE A 109 -8.38 -1.89 8.74
CA PHE A 109 -8.27 -0.98 9.88
C PHE A 109 -7.25 -1.55 10.88
N MET A 110 -6.90 -0.80 11.92
CA MET A 110 -6.08 -1.30 13.02
C MET A 110 -6.88 -1.37 14.31
N THR A 111 -6.71 -2.46 15.05
CA THR A 111 -7.45 -2.72 16.29
C THR A 111 -6.67 -3.60 17.26
N GLU A 112 -7.04 -3.55 18.54
CA GLU A 112 -6.52 -4.46 19.58
C GLU A 112 -7.15 -5.86 19.49
N ARG A 113 -8.31 -5.97 18.83
CA ARG A 113 -9.05 -7.23 18.70
C ARG A 113 -8.27 -8.28 17.91
N GLY A 114 -8.67 -9.54 18.10
CA GLY A 114 -8.12 -10.72 17.42
C GLY A 114 -8.61 -10.93 15.99
N ASP A 115 -9.04 -9.88 15.29
CA ASP A 115 -9.50 -9.96 13.90
C ASP A 115 -8.39 -10.50 12.96
N PRO A 116 -8.74 -11.17 11.84
CA PRO A 116 -7.80 -11.66 10.84
C PRO A 116 -6.75 -10.62 10.45
N ARG A 117 -5.47 -10.91 10.72
CA ARG A 117 -4.37 -9.98 10.45
C ARG A 117 -4.12 -9.83 8.95
N ALA A 118 -3.71 -8.64 8.54
CA ALA A 118 -3.04 -8.46 7.26
C ALA A 118 -1.57 -8.84 7.46
N VAL A 119 -1.13 -9.91 6.82
CA VAL A 119 0.22 -10.44 6.94
C VAL A 119 1.02 -10.03 5.70
N TYR A 120 2.22 -9.54 5.92
CA TYR A 120 3.13 -9.06 4.90
C TYR A 120 4.48 -9.77 5.01
N ASP A 121 5.08 -10.04 3.87
CA ASP A 121 6.52 -10.23 3.76
C ASP A 121 7.18 -8.87 3.49
N VAL A 122 8.48 -8.77 3.73
CA VAL A 122 9.28 -7.56 3.44
C VAL A 122 10.19 -7.84 2.26
N ALA A 123 10.21 -6.91 1.29
CA ALA A 123 11.06 -7.01 0.11
C ALA A 123 11.76 -5.67 -0.18
N TYR A 124 12.86 -5.74 -0.92
CA TYR A 124 13.42 -4.57 -1.58
C TYR A 124 12.75 -4.37 -2.92
N GLY A 125 12.53 -3.09 -3.28
CA GLY A 125 12.06 -2.70 -4.60
C GLY A 125 12.63 -1.35 -4.99
N CYS A 126 12.37 -0.93 -6.23
CA CYS A 126 12.82 0.36 -6.72
C CYS A 126 11.73 1.41 -6.52
N ASN A 127 12.13 2.61 -6.12
CA ASN A 127 11.27 3.77 -6.14
C ASN A 127 10.96 4.13 -7.61
N PRO A 128 9.68 4.23 -8.01
CA PRO A 128 9.31 4.43 -9.41
C PRO A 128 9.65 5.83 -9.95
N ASP A 129 9.97 6.80 -9.07
CA ASP A 129 10.28 8.18 -9.46
C ASP A 129 11.79 8.46 -9.46
N THR A 130 12.56 7.77 -8.61
CA THR A 130 13.97 8.09 -8.35
C THR A 130 14.93 6.94 -8.64
N ASP A 131 14.41 5.75 -8.93
CA ASP A 131 15.19 4.51 -9.03
C ASP A 131 16.06 4.21 -7.79
N ALA A 132 15.74 4.81 -6.64
CA ALA A 132 16.38 4.49 -5.38
C ALA A 132 15.86 3.14 -4.85
N VAL A 133 16.74 2.34 -4.25
CA VAL A 133 16.32 1.14 -3.50
C VAL A 133 15.47 1.58 -2.31
N GLN A 134 14.36 0.88 -2.09
CA GLN A 134 13.45 1.10 -0.97
C GLN A 134 12.97 -0.22 -0.38
N THR A 135 12.52 -0.18 0.87
CA THR A 135 11.83 -1.31 1.52
C THR A 135 10.33 -1.24 1.23
N GLN A 136 9.71 -2.37 0.92
CA GLN A 136 8.29 -2.48 0.61
C GLN A 136 7.65 -3.58 1.46
N LEU A 137 6.39 -3.37 1.82
CA LEU A 137 5.54 -4.41 2.42
C LEU A 137 4.80 -5.13 1.29
N VAL A 138 5.08 -6.43 1.12
CA VAL A 138 4.45 -7.29 0.13
C VAL A 138 3.35 -8.07 0.84
N PHE A 139 2.10 -7.81 0.45
CA PHE A 139 0.98 -8.51 1.05
C PHE A 139 1.05 -10.01 0.76
N LYS A 140 1.00 -10.81 1.81
CA LYS A 140 1.08 -12.27 1.76
C LYS A 140 -0.28 -12.90 1.86
N GLU A 141 -1.00 -12.59 2.94
CA GLU A 141 -2.27 -13.23 3.22
C GLU A 141 -3.13 -12.44 4.22
N ARG A 142 -4.42 -12.77 4.21
CA ARG A 142 -5.32 -12.53 5.33
C ARG A 142 -5.24 -13.75 6.23
N ALA A 143 -4.83 -13.57 7.49
CA ALA A 143 -4.67 -14.69 8.42
C ALA A 143 -5.95 -15.56 8.50
N GLY A 144 -5.80 -16.87 8.33
CA GLY A 144 -6.92 -17.82 8.31
C GLY A 144 -7.65 -17.95 6.97
N ALA A 145 -7.14 -17.32 5.90
CA ALA A 145 -7.61 -17.49 4.52
C ALA A 145 -6.50 -18.07 3.63
N ALA A 146 -6.84 -18.43 2.39
CA ALA A 146 -5.84 -18.80 1.39
C ALA A 146 -4.92 -17.61 1.07
N ALA A 147 -3.65 -17.89 0.85
CA ALA A 147 -2.65 -16.87 0.51
C ALA A 147 -2.99 -16.14 -0.79
N GLY A 148 -2.49 -14.91 -0.88
CA GLY A 148 -2.64 -14.02 -2.03
C GLY A 148 -3.80 -13.03 -1.94
N GLY A 149 -4.15 -12.47 -3.10
CA GLY A 149 -4.92 -11.22 -3.19
C GLY A 149 -3.98 -10.03 -3.15
N HIS A 150 -4.53 -8.84 -2.93
CA HIS A 150 -3.70 -7.63 -2.86
C HIS A 150 -4.34 -6.56 -1.97
N ILE A 151 -3.49 -5.66 -1.46
CA ILE A 151 -3.95 -4.42 -0.86
C ILE A 151 -4.15 -3.38 -1.96
N CYS A 152 -5.26 -2.67 -1.85
CA CYS A 152 -5.64 -1.62 -2.75
C CYS A 152 -6.24 -0.43 -1.99
N VAL A 153 -6.34 0.70 -2.68
CA VAL A 153 -7.06 1.88 -2.19
C VAL A 153 -8.29 2.12 -3.04
N ARG A 154 -9.39 2.46 -2.37
CA ARG A 154 -10.67 2.73 -3.02
C ARG A 154 -11.19 4.09 -2.59
N LEU A 155 -11.78 4.82 -3.53
CA LEU A 155 -12.51 6.04 -3.21
C LEU A 155 -13.80 5.72 -2.45
N ALA A 156 -13.95 6.31 -1.27
CA ALA A 156 -15.12 6.19 -0.42
C ALA A 156 -15.85 7.53 -0.28
N SER A 157 -16.96 7.51 0.44
CA SER A 157 -17.77 8.70 0.72
C SER A 157 -16.93 9.85 1.32
N GLY A 158 -17.26 11.08 0.93
CA GLY A 158 -16.52 12.27 1.36
C GLY A 158 -15.15 12.44 0.70
N ASN A 159 -14.93 11.85 -0.48
CA ASN A 159 -13.69 11.93 -1.25
C ASN A 159 -12.46 11.39 -0.49
N ARG A 160 -12.66 10.30 0.26
CA ARG A 160 -11.63 9.69 1.12
C ARG A 160 -11.16 8.40 0.50
N TYR A 161 -9.85 8.24 0.31
CA TYR A 161 -9.30 6.97 -0.15
C TYR A 161 -9.01 6.08 1.04
N GLU A 162 -9.65 4.93 1.11
CA GLU A 162 -9.52 3.97 2.21
C GLU A 162 -8.79 2.71 1.76
N PHE A 163 -8.08 2.06 2.68
CA PHE A 163 -7.36 0.83 2.40
C PHE A 163 -8.29 -0.38 2.47
N ARG A 164 -8.13 -1.26 1.48
CA ARG A 164 -9.01 -2.40 1.23
C ARG A 164 -8.15 -3.61 0.84
N TYR A 165 -8.67 -4.78 1.16
CA TYR A 165 -8.17 -6.06 0.68
C TYR A 165 -9.07 -6.57 -0.43
N SER A 166 -8.47 -6.95 -1.55
CA SER A 166 -9.12 -7.67 -2.65
C SER A 166 -8.64 -9.13 -2.64
N PRO A 167 -9.56 -10.12 -2.57
CA PRO A 167 -9.17 -11.54 -2.50
C PRO A 167 -8.56 -12.05 -3.82
N PRO A 168 -7.83 -13.18 -3.80
CA PRO A 168 -7.31 -13.81 -5.01
C PRO A 168 -8.41 -14.03 -6.07
N GLY A 169 -8.11 -13.71 -7.33
CA GLY A 169 -9.02 -13.92 -8.45
C GLY A 169 -10.24 -12.98 -8.50
N ASN A 170 -10.26 -11.92 -7.70
CA ASN A 170 -11.34 -10.94 -7.74
C ASN A 170 -11.29 -10.09 -9.02
N THR A 171 -12.15 -10.40 -9.99
CA THR A 171 -12.29 -9.63 -11.24
C THR A 171 -13.28 -8.47 -11.13
N ALA A 172 -14.00 -8.32 -10.00
CA ALA A 172 -14.96 -7.24 -9.83
C ALA A 172 -14.28 -5.85 -9.85
N VAL A 173 -12.99 -5.79 -9.51
CA VAL A 173 -12.19 -4.55 -9.48
C VAL A 173 -11.64 -4.14 -10.85
N ASP A 174 -11.81 -4.98 -11.88
CA ASP A 174 -11.41 -4.68 -13.25
C ASP A 174 -12.37 -3.68 -13.93
N ASP A 175 -13.59 -3.55 -13.39
CA ASP A 175 -14.54 -2.51 -13.79
C ASP A 175 -14.06 -1.15 -13.24
N PRO A 176 -13.80 -0.14 -14.09
CA PRO A 176 -13.38 1.19 -13.65
C PRO A 176 -14.37 1.86 -12.67
N ALA A 177 -15.66 1.48 -12.69
CA ALA A 177 -16.66 1.97 -11.74
C ALA A 177 -16.56 1.33 -10.35
N ARG A 178 -15.78 0.25 -10.19
CA ARG A 178 -15.64 -0.58 -8.98
C ARG A 178 -14.20 -0.62 -8.48
N GLN A 179 -13.43 0.39 -8.86
CA GLN A 179 -12.00 0.32 -8.82
C GLN A 179 -11.45 0.19 -7.40
N CYS A 180 -10.72 -0.89 -7.15
CA CYS A 180 -9.78 -0.97 -6.05
C CYS A 180 -8.37 -0.87 -6.62
N ILE A 181 -7.75 0.31 -6.50
CA ILE A 181 -6.47 0.59 -7.13
C ILE A 181 -5.39 -0.17 -6.36
N GLN A 182 -4.79 -1.19 -6.96
CA GLN A 182 -3.67 -1.92 -6.35
C GLN A 182 -2.50 -0.96 -6.08
N VAL A 183 -1.83 -1.13 -4.95
CA VAL A 183 -0.76 -0.23 -4.52
C VAL A 183 0.49 -0.98 -4.07
N THR A 184 1.64 -0.35 -4.27
CA THR A 184 2.87 -0.68 -3.54
C THR A 184 2.88 0.09 -2.22
N LEU A 185 3.21 -0.59 -1.12
CA LEU A 185 3.34 -0.01 0.21
C LEU A 185 4.83 0.18 0.54
N ALA A 186 5.36 1.37 0.28
CA ALA A 186 6.74 1.71 0.58
C ALA A 186 6.89 2.11 2.05
N VAL A 187 7.92 1.59 2.72
CA VAL A 187 8.28 1.94 4.09
C VAL A 187 9.12 3.21 4.07
N VAL A 188 8.68 4.24 4.79
CA VAL A 188 9.39 5.52 4.93
C VAL A 188 9.79 5.72 6.39
N ARG A 189 11.09 5.70 6.64
CA ARG A 189 11.67 5.98 7.97
C ARG A 189 11.91 7.48 8.10
N ARG A 190 11.61 8.06 9.26
CA ARG A 190 11.90 9.46 9.58
C ARG A 190 13.03 9.56 10.59
#